data_AF-A0A1Y6M067-F1
#
_entry.id   AF-A0A1Y6M067-F1
#
_cell.length_a   1.000
_cell.length_b   1.000
_cell.length_c   1.000
_cell.angle_alpha   90.00
_cell.angle_beta   90.00
_cell.angle_gamma   90.00
#
_symmetry.space_group_name_H-M   'P 1'
#
loop_
_entity.id
_entity.type
_entity.pdbx_description
1 polymer ?
#
loop_
_entity_poly.entity_id
_entity_poly.type
_entity_poly.pdbx_seq_one_letter_code
_entity_poly.pdbx_strand_id
1 'polypeptide(L)'
;MDRISMKFIYTPMIRKQLQGFVRTWNKHKIRRQRNRPHVIPGRPHVLYNYLQRPNQGDPIDTEYIKALNETTKGWKIHEYLPKTTIEFCKDILRREGFPSGRAAPANFVQSLGKEEHEIAYARLRYRLRQLSDGEQASLEETLAPLGGRKWKPTSTSDEVLDLYKEHAEDED
;
A
#
# COMPACT_ATOMS: atom_id res chain seq x y z
N MET A 1 11.15 -2.32 -18.41
CA MET A 1 11.86 -3.45 -17.74
C MET A 1 12.22 -3.18 -16.29
N ASP A 2 12.97 -2.12 -15.98
CA ASP A 2 13.41 -1.83 -14.59
C ASP A 2 12.25 -1.71 -13.59
N ARG A 3 11.14 -1.08 -13.97
CA ARG A 3 9.92 -0.98 -13.13
C ARG A 3 9.30 -2.34 -12.82
N ILE A 4 9.31 -3.27 -13.78
CA ILE A 4 8.78 -4.64 -13.61
C ILE A 4 9.65 -5.40 -12.62
N SER A 5 10.98 -5.36 -12.79
CA SER A 5 11.92 -5.96 -11.85
C SER A 5 11.74 -5.40 -10.45
N MET A 6 11.66 -4.07 -10.32
CA MET A 6 11.49 -3.42 -9.02
C MET A 6 10.15 -3.79 -8.37
N LYS A 7 9.04 -3.73 -9.13
CA LYS A 7 7.70 -4.11 -8.65
C LYS A 7 7.68 -5.57 -8.22
N PHE A 8 8.23 -6.48 -9.00
CA PHE A 8 8.24 -7.91 -8.73
C PHE A 8 8.97 -8.25 -7.42
N ILE A 9 10.17 -7.69 -7.23
CA ILE A 9 11.03 -7.96 -6.07
C ILE A 9 10.49 -7.26 -4.82
N TYR A 10 10.30 -5.94 -4.87
CA TYR A 10 10.10 -5.12 -3.67
C TYR A 10 8.64 -4.99 -3.24
N THR A 11 7.66 -5.04 -4.15
CA THR A 11 6.23 -4.90 -3.76
C THR A 11 5.78 -5.91 -2.71
N PRO A 12 6.05 -7.23 -2.83
CA PRO A 12 5.66 -8.18 -1.80
C PRO A 12 6.38 -7.91 -0.46
N MET A 13 7.62 -7.44 -0.49
CA MET A 13 8.41 -7.11 0.70
C MET A 13 7.82 -5.91 1.44
N ILE A 14 7.58 -4.81 0.72
CA ILE A 14 6.97 -3.58 1.25
C ILE A 14 5.58 -3.89 1.82
N ARG A 15 4.74 -4.64 1.10
CA ARG A 15 3.41 -5.03 1.58
C ARG A 15 3.48 -5.79 2.89
N LYS A 16 4.42 -6.72 3.02
CA LYS A 16 4.59 -7.49 4.26
C LYS A 16 5.05 -6.60 5.42
N GLN A 17 6.01 -5.69 5.19
CA GLN A 17 6.47 -4.76 6.22
C GLN A 17 5.36 -3.80 6.66
N LEU A 18 4.63 -3.23 5.71
CA LEU A 18 3.54 -2.32 6.00
C LEU A 18 2.45 -3.02 6.81
N GLN A 19 2.08 -4.25 6.44
CA GLN A 19 1.14 -5.06 7.22
C GLN A 19 1.68 -5.34 8.64
N GLY A 20 2.97 -5.65 8.78
CA GLY A 20 3.62 -5.84 10.07
C GLY A 20 3.60 -4.59 10.94
N PHE A 21 3.89 -3.43 10.35
CA PHE A 21 3.84 -2.12 11.00
C PHE A 21 2.42 -1.82 11.49
N VAL A 22 1.42 -1.90 10.61
CA VAL A 22 0.00 -1.64 10.94
C VAL A 22 -0.47 -2.55 12.07
N ARG A 23 -0.17 -3.86 12.01
CA ARG A 23 -0.54 -4.82 13.07
C ARG A 23 0.13 -4.50 14.40
N THR A 24 1.43 -4.21 14.38
CA THR A 24 2.19 -3.89 15.59
C THR A 24 1.67 -2.61 16.22
N TRP A 25 1.49 -1.55 15.42
CA TRP A 25 1.07 -0.25 15.91
C TRP A 25 -0.37 -0.26 16.43
N ASN A 26 -1.29 -0.92 15.72
CA ASN A 26 -2.69 -1.03 16.14
C ASN A 26 -2.88 -1.87 17.41
N LYS A 27 -1.90 -2.68 17.79
CA LYS A 27 -1.88 -3.42 19.06
C LYS A 27 -1.43 -2.55 20.23
N HIS A 28 -0.60 -1.54 19.98
CA HIS A 28 -0.06 -0.67 21.03
C HIS A 28 -1.16 0.22 21.62
N LYS A 29 -1.20 0.30 22.96
CA LYS A 29 -2.15 1.14 23.67
C LYS A 29 -1.67 2.59 23.62
N ILE A 30 -2.50 3.48 23.07
CA ILE A 30 -2.37 4.93 23.24
C ILE A 30 -2.46 5.23 24.73
N ARG A 31 -1.39 5.79 25.29
CA ARG A 31 -1.32 6.16 26.71
C ARG A 31 -2.06 7.48 26.93
N ARG A 32 -2.61 7.65 28.12
CA ARG A 32 -3.21 8.92 28.53
C ARG A 32 -2.11 9.98 28.60
N GLN A 33 -2.34 11.11 27.96
CA GLN A 33 -1.43 12.26 27.95
C GLN A 33 -2.01 13.37 28.82
N ARG A 34 -1.26 13.86 29.82
CA ARG A 34 -1.74 14.85 30.79
C ARG A 34 -2.20 16.15 30.12
N ASN A 35 -1.48 16.59 29.09
CA ASN A 35 -1.73 17.86 28.40
C ASN A 35 -2.62 17.72 27.15
N ARG A 36 -3.23 16.54 26.93
CA ARG A 36 -4.11 16.30 25.77
C ARG A 36 -5.36 15.53 26.21
N PRO A 37 -6.31 16.20 26.88
CA PRO A 37 -7.52 15.54 27.39
C PRO A 37 -8.43 15.00 26.27
N HIS A 38 -8.37 15.59 25.07
CA HIS A 38 -9.11 15.14 23.89
C HIS A 38 -8.61 13.81 23.31
N VAL A 39 -7.37 13.38 23.63
CA VAL A 39 -6.83 12.11 23.12
C VAL A 39 -7.37 10.95 23.95
N ILE A 40 -8.15 10.08 23.31
CA ILE A 40 -8.76 8.93 23.95
C ILE A 40 -7.70 7.84 24.17
N PRO A 41 -7.41 7.44 25.43
CA PRO A 41 -6.49 6.35 25.71
C PRO A 41 -7.16 5.01 25.38
N GLY A 42 -6.38 4.06 24.86
CA GLY A 42 -6.91 2.75 24.45
C GLY A 42 -6.11 2.13 23.33
N ARG A 43 -6.53 0.95 22.87
CA ARG A 43 -5.91 0.33 21.69
C ARG A 43 -6.63 0.84 20.44
N PRO A 44 -5.94 1.43 19.45
CA PRO A 44 -6.56 1.99 18.26
C PRO A 44 -7.57 1.05 17.59
N HIS A 45 -7.19 -0.22 17.41
CA HIS A 45 -8.07 -1.22 16.82
C HIS A 45 -9.39 -1.41 17.59
N VAL A 46 -9.32 -1.35 18.93
CA VAL A 46 -10.49 -1.49 19.78
C VAL A 46 -11.33 -0.22 19.74
N LEU A 47 -10.66 0.93 19.77
CA LEU A 47 -11.32 2.22 19.72
C LEU A 47 -12.12 2.42 18.43
N TYR A 48 -11.62 1.90 17.31
CA TYR A 48 -12.26 2.03 16.02
C TYR A 48 -13.41 1.03 15.80
N ASN A 49 -13.23 -0.25 16.15
CA ASN A 49 -14.20 -1.30 15.79
C ASN A 49 -15.25 -1.63 16.86
N TYR A 50 -14.98 -1.34 18.13
CA TYR A 50 -15.81 -1.84 19.24
C TYR A 50 -16.33 -0.76 20.17
N LEU A 51 -15.94 0.50 20.02
CA LEU A 51 -16.59 1.56 20.78
C LEU A 51 -17.96 1.87 20.17
N GLN A 52 -18.98 1.91 21.03
CA GLN A 52 -20.32 2.40 20.70
C GLN A 52 -20.34 3.94 20.60
N ARG A 53 -19.42 4.52 19.83
CA ARG A 53 -19.43 5.95 19.55
C ARG A 53 -20.17 6.20 18.23
N PRO A 54 -20.95 7.29 18.15
CA PRO A 54 -21.53 7.71 16.89
C PRO A 54 -20.39 7.98 15.90
N ASN A 55 -20.53 7.41 14.69
CA ASN A 55 -19.58 7.66 13.60
C ASN A 55 -19.53 9.17 13.34
N GLN A 56 -18.34 9.76 13.51
CA GLN A 56 -18.11 11.19 13.28
C GLN A 56 -17.76 11.49 11.81
N GLY A 57 -17.78 10.49 10.93
CA GLY A 57 -17.59 10.68 9.50
C GLY A 57 -18.84 11.27 8.86
N ASP A 58 -18.64 12.15 7.88
CA ASP A 58 -19.72 12.70 7.08
C ASP A 58 -20.49 11.60 6.33
N PRO A 59 -21.81 11.77 6.13
CA PRO A 59 -22.58 10.86 5.31
C PRO A 59 -22.00 10.85 3.90
N ILE A 60 -21.67 9.64 3.42
CA ILE A 60 -21.03 9.49 2.11
C ILE A 60 -22.08 9.48 1.01
N ASP A 61 -21.85 10.23 -0.06
CA ASP A 61 -22.68 10.19 -1.26
C ASP A 61 -22.63 8.79 -1.90
N THR A 62 -23.73 8.07 -1.77
CA THR A 62 -23.85 6.68 -2.23
C THR A 62 -23.93 6.55 -3.75
N GLU A 63 -24.48 7.55 -4.45
CA GLU A 63 -24.55 7.55 -5.91
C GLU A 63 -23.15 7.80 -6.48
N TYR A 64 -22.42 8.71 -5.86
CA TYR A 64 -21.03 8.98 -6.18
C TYR A 64 -20.11 7.77 -5.96
N ILE A 65 -20.27 7.04 -4.84
CA ILE A 65 -19.55 5.77 -4.61
C ILE A 65 -19.87 4.75 -5.71
N LYS A 66 -21.13 4.62 -6.13
CA LYS A 66 -21.52 3.66 -7.18
C LYS A 66 -20.83 3.98 -8.50
N ALA A 67 -20.86 5.25 -8.92
CA ALA A 67 -20.16 5.70 -10.12
C ALA A 67 -18.64 5.42 -10.04
N LEU A 68 -18.02 5.67 -8.88
CA LEU A 68 -16.61 5.38 -8.67
C LEU A 68 -16.31 3.87 -8.76
N ASN A 69 -17.13 3.03 -8.14
CA ASN A 69 -17.00 1.58 -8.19
C ASN A 69 -17.15 1.05 -9.62
N GLU A 70 -18.04 1.62 -10.44
CA GLU A 70 -18.19 1.25 -11.84
C GLU A 70 -16.91 1.53 -12.64
N THR A 71 -16.29 2.71 -12.45
CA THR A 71 -15.04 3.07 -13.14
C THR A 71 -13.84 2.21 -12.73
N THR A 72 -13.89 1.59 -11.55
CA THR A 72 -12.78 0.83 -10.96
C THR A 72 -13.05 -0.68 -10.88
N LYS A 73 -14.21 -1.16 -11.33
CA LYS A 73 -14.67 -2.56 -11.20
C LYS A 73 -13.69 -3.60 -11.76
N GLY A 74 -12.97 -3.25 -12.83
CA GLY A 74 -11.95 -4.11 -13.43
C GLY A 74 -10.60 -4.10 -12.72
N TRP A 75 -10.38 -3.16 -11.81
CA TRP A 75 -9.09 -2.93 -11.17
C TRP A 75 -8.97 -3.66 -9.84
N LYS A 76 -7.97 -4.54 -9.75
CA LYS A 76 -7.67 -5.27 -8.51
C LYS A 76 -6.53 -4.57 -7.78
N ILE A 77 -6.82 -3.94 -6.65
CA ILE A 77 -5.85 -3.23 -5.79
C ILE A 77 -4.62 -4.10 -5.45
N HIS A 78 -4.84 -5.40 -5.28
CA HIS A 78 -3.77 -6.34 -4.94
C HIS A 78 -2.95 -6.81 -6.15
N GLU A 79 -3.39 -6.56 -7.37
CA GLU A 79 -2.69 -6.91 -8.60
C GLU A 79 -1.74 -5.77 -8.99
N TYR A 80 -0.44 -5.95 -8.75
CA TYR A 80 0.60 -4.95 -9.03
C TYR A 80 1.41 -5.26 -10.30
N LEU A 81 1.32 -6.50 -10.77
CA LEU A 81 1.83 -7.01 -12.03
C LEU A 81 0.85 -8.09 -12.53
N PRO A 82 0.68 -8.24 -13.87
CA PRO A 82 -0.10 -9.34 -14.42
C PRO A 82 0.45 -10.70 -13.98
N LYS A 83 -0.42 -11.69 -13.81
CA LYS A 83 -0.02 -13.04 -13.38
C LYS A 83 1.01 -13.67 -14.32
N THR A 84 0.84 -13.47 -15.62
CA THR A 84 1.77 -13.93 -16.67
C THR A 84 3.17 -13.36 -16.47
N THR A 85 3.29 -12.05 -16.27
CA THR A 85 4.55 -11.34 -15.98
C THR A 85 5.18 -11.84 -14.67
N ILE A 86 4.39 -12.10 -13.64
CA ILE A 86 4.87 -12.65 -12.36
C ILE A 86 5.45 -14.05 -12.54
N GLU A 87 4.76 -14.94 -13.26
CA GLU A 87 5.23 -16.31 -13.53
C GLU A 87 6.51 -16.29 -14.35
N PHE A 88 6.57 -15.44 -15.38
CA PHE A 88 7.77 -15.25 -16.18
C PHE A 88 8.97 -14.80 -15.33
N CYS A 89 8.80 -13.80 -14.45
CA CYS A 89 9.86 -13.37 -13.56
C CYS A 89 10.28 -14.46 -12.55
N LYS A 90 9.34 -15.29 -12.07
CA LYS A 90 9.66 -16.43 -11.21
C LYS A 90 10.53 -17.45 -11.93
N ASP A 91 10.21 -17.75 -13.18
CA ASP A 91 10.95 -18.74 -13.96
C ASP A 91 12.37 -18.27 -14.28
N ILE A 92 12.55 -16.98 -14.59
CA ILE A 92 13.88 -16.38 -14.72
C ILE A 92 14.67 -16.52 -13.42
N LEU A 93 14.09 -16.15 -12.27
CA LEU A 93 14.78 -16.27 -10.99
C LEU A 93 15.14 -17.71 -10.63
N ARG A 94 14.28 -18.68 -10.96
CA ARG A 94 14.56 -20.11 -10.76
C ARG A 94 15.78 -20.56 -11.55
N ARG A 95 15.90 -20.13 -12.82
CA ARG A 95 17.06 -20.43 -13.67
C ARG A 95 18.35 -19.77 -13.16
N GLU A 96 18.23 -18.60 -12.56
CA GLU A 96 19.35 -17.82 -12.01
C GLU A 96 19.80 -18.26 -10.59
N GLY A 97 19.28 -19.39 -10.10
CA GLY A 97 19.70 -20.01 -8.84
C GLY A 97 18.84 -19.68 -7.61
N PHE A 98 17.65 -19.11 -7.78
CA PHE A 98 16.70 -18.86 -6.69
C PHE A 98 15.55 -19.90 -6.71
N PRO A 99 15.67 -21.04 -5.99
CA PRO A 99 14.74 -22.17 -6.12
C PRO A 99 13.30 -21.84 -5.71
N SER A 100 13.12 -20.90 -4.78
CA SER A 100 11.80 -20.46 -4.33
C SER A 100 11.04 -19.62 -5.39
N GLY A 101 11.72 -19.15 -6.44
CA GLY A 101 11.19 -18.15 -7.39
C GLY A 101 10.86 -16.81 -6.72
N ARG A 102 11.31 -16.60 -5.48
CA ARG A 102 11.12 -15.38 -4.70
C ARG A 102 12.48 -14.84 -4.29
N ALA A 103 12.64 -13.53 -4.40
CA ALA A 103 13.88 -12.83 -4.08
C ALA A 103 14.15 -12.60 -2.59
N ALA A 104 13.18 -12.92 -1.72
CA ALA A 104 13.36 -12.74 -0.28
C ALA A 104 12.88 -13.99 0.48
N PRO A 105 13.65 -14.44 1.50
CA PRO A 105 13.17 -15.43 2.44
C PRO A 105 11.95 -14.87 3.18
N ALA A 106 11.12 -15.77 3.71
CA ALA A 106 9.89 -15.41 4.39
C ALA A 106 10.10 -14.41 5.55
N ASN A 107 11.31 -14.22 6.08
CA ASN A 107 11.59 -13.40 7.25
C ASN A 107 12.53 -12.22 6.91
N PHE A 108 12.01 -11.24 6.16
CA PHE A 108 12.71 -9.99 5.80
C PHE A 108 13.29 -9.19 6.98
N VAL A 109 12.88 -9.49 8.22
CA VAL A 109 13.26 -8.71 9.42
C VAL A 109 14.45 -9.32 10.18
N GLN A 110 14.83 -10.57 9.90
CA GLN A 110 15.85 -11.27 10.70
C GLN A 110 17.20 -11.43 10.00
N SER A 111 17.23 -11.53 8.66
CA SER A 111 18.48 -11.47 7.92
C SER A 111 18.66 -10.06 7.38
N LEU A 112 19.56 -9.30 7.99
CA LEU A 112 20.28 -8.22 7.31
C LEU A 112 21.19 -8.81 6.21
N GLY A 113 20.73 -9.82 5.46
CA GLY A 113 21.32 -10.32 4.23
C GLY A 113 20.94 -9.36 3.13
N LYS A 114 21.53 -8.16 3.17
CA LYS A 114 21.34 -7.09 2.18
C LYS A 114 21.58 -7.60 0.75
N GLU A 115 22.33 -8.68 0.59
CA GLU A 115 22.78 -9.18 -0.71
C GLU A 115 21.71 -9.94 -1.51
N GLU A 116 20.85 -10.78 -0.90
CA GLU A 116 20.04 -11.73 -1.69
C GLU A 116 19.03 -11.03 -2.61
N HIS A 117 18.27 -10.09 -2.07
CA HIS A 117 17.27 -9.34 -2.83
C HIS A 117 17.90 -8.35 -3.82
N GLU A 118 19.05 -7.76 -3.50
CA GLU A 118 19.82 -6.89 -4.40
C GLU A 118 20.40 -7.69 -5.57
N ILE A 119 20.98 -8.87 -5.30
CA ILE A 119 21.48 -9.80 -6.31
C ILE A 119 20.32 -10.30 -7.19
N ALA A 120 19.19 -10.69 -6.59
CA ALA A 120 18.02 -11.12 -7.33
C ALA A 120 17.48 -10.00 -8.24
N TYR A 121 17.42 -8.75 -7.74
CA TYR A 121 17.04 -7.60 -8.53
C TYR A 121 18.03 -7.35 -9.68
N ALA A 122 19.34 -7.36 -9.41
CA ALA A 122 20.37 -7.13 -10.42
C ALA A 122 20.32 -8.19 -11.53
N ARG A 123 20.23 -9.48 -11.16
CA ARG A 123 20.13 -10.60 -12.12
C ARG A 123 18.84 -10.55 -12.94
N LEU A 124 17.70 -10.33 -12.28
CA LEU A 124 16.41 -10.22 -12.97
C LEU A 124 16.40 -9.04 -13.93
N ARG A 125 16.90 -7.87 -13.50
CA ARG A 125 17.00 -6.67 -14.32
C ARG A 125 17.89 -6.89 -15.55
N TYR A 126 19.06 -7.51 -15.35
CA TYR A 126 19.98 -7.83 -16.43
C TYR A 126 19.33 -8.75 -17.47
N ARG A 127 18.66 -9.81 -17.03
CA ARG A 127 17.95 -10.75 -17.93
C ARG A 127 16.78 -10.12 -18.66
N LEU A 128 15.97 -9.31 -17.97
CA LEU A 128 14.86 -8.61 -18.63
C LEU A 128 15.35 -7.61 -19.68
N ARG A 129 16.52 -7.00 -19.50
CA ARG A 129 17.16 -6.15 -20.51
C ARG A 129 17.65 -6.94 -21.72
N GLN A 130 18.34 -8.06 -21.49
CA GLN A 130 18.75 -8.93 -22.61
C GLN A 130 17.56 -9.41 -23.46
N LEU A 131 16.42 -9.68 -22.81
CA LEU A 131 15.20 -10.13 -23.49
C LEU A 131 14.43 -9.00 -24.18
N SER A 132 14.57 -7.75 -23.75
CA SER A 132 14.00 -6.61 -24.47
C SER A 132 14.75 -6.33 -25.76
N ASP A 133 16.07 -6.51 -25.75
CA ASP A 133 16.93 -6.22 -26.90
C ASP A 133 16.83 -7.32 -27.96
N GLY A 134 16.36 -8.52 -27.59
CA GLY A 134 16.13 -9.67 -28.47
C GLY A 134 14.68 -9.87 -28.96
N GLU A 135 13.81 -8.86 -28.85
CA GLU A 135 12.42 -8.86 -29.39
C GLU A 135 11.44 -9.92 -28.82
N GLN A 136 11.80 -10.66 -27.75
CA GLN A 136 11.03 -11.86 -27.34
C GLN A 136 10.02 -11.66 -26.20
N ALA A 137 9.91 -10.48 -25.59
CA ALA A 137 9.20 -10.33 -24.31
C ALA A 137 8.06 -9.30 -24.36
N SER A 138 6.83 -9.75 -24.63
CA SER A 138 5.60 -9.01 -24.30
C SER A 138 5.39 -9.04 -22.77
N LEU A 139 6.10 -8.18 -22.05
CA LEU A 139 5.92 -8.00 -20.61
C LEU A 139 5.07 -6.76 -20.35
N GLU A 140 3.82 -7.00 -19.97
CA GLU A 140 2.89 -5.94 -19.65
C GLU A 140 3.03 -5.49 -18.19
N GLU A 141 2.92 -4.18 -17.98
CA GLU A 141 2.71 -3.60 -16.66
C GLU A 141 1.21 -3.47 -16.39
N THR A 142 0.78 -3.70 -15.15
CA THR A 142 -0.58 -3.37 -14.74
C THR A 142 -0.78 -1.86 -14.90
N LEU A 143 -1.76 -1.49 -15.74
CA LEU A 143 -2.13 -0.09 -15.92
C LEU A 143 -2.67 0.46 -14.60
N ALA A 144 -2.22 1.67 -14.25
CA ALA A 144 -2.81 2.40 -13.14
C ALA A 144 -4.28 2.70 -13.45
N PRO A 145 -5.19 2.63 -12.46
CA PRO A 145 -6.56 3.05 -12.68
C PRO A 145 -6.52 4.54 -13.04
N LEU A 146 -6.98 4.87 -14.24
CA LEU A 146 -7.10 6.28 -14.66
C LEU A 146 -8.33 6.94 -14.01
N GLY A 147 -9.23 6.13 -13.43
CA GLY A 147 -10.37 6.58 -12.64
C GLY A 147 -9.93 7.26 -11.35
N GLY A 148 -10.56 8.40 -11.03
CA GLY A 148 -10.29 9.15 -9.81
C GLY A 148 -9.40 10.38 -9.97
N ARG A 149 -8.82 10.68 -11.13
CA ARG A 149 -8.08 11.96 -11.35
C ARG A 149 -8.97 13.21 -11.27
N LYS A 150 -10.27 13.03 -11.53
CA LYS A 150 -11.30 14.06 -11.34
C LYS A 150 -11.93 14.02 -9.94
N TRP A 151 -11.45 13.13 -9.07
CA TRP A 151 -11.86 13.07 -7.67
C TRP A 151 -11.26 14.26 -6.95
N LYS A 152 -12.00 15.37 -6.94
CA LYS A 152 -11.81 16.41 -5.95
C LYS A 152 -12.77 16.07 -4.81
N PRO A 153 -12.29 15.81 -3.59
CA PRO A 153 -13.16 15.95 -2.44
C PRO A 153 -13.81 17.31 -2.57
N THR A 154 -15.14 17.36 -2.63
CA THR A 154 -15.85 18.61 -2.38
C THR A 154 -15.34 19.02 -1.02
N SER A 155 -14.54 20.09 -0.98
CA SER A 155 -13.90 20.58 0.23
C SER A 155 -14.90 20.46 1.37
N THR A 156 -14.49 19.83 2.47
CA THR A 156 -15.14 20.01 3.76
C THR A 156 -15.43 21.51 3.86
N SER A 157 -16.69 21.82 4.10
CA SER A 157 -17.21 23.20 4.13
C SER A 157 -16.27 24.07 4.96
N ASP A 158 -16.14 25.34 4.59
CA ASP A 158 -15.43 26.34 5.38
C ASP A 158 -15.84 26.30 6.88
N GLU A 159 -17.04 25.77 7.20
CA GLU A 159 -17.55 25.47 8.53
C GLU A 159 -16.65 24.55 9.39
N VAL A 160 -15.97 23.54 8.83
CA VAL A 160 -15.08 22.68 9.62
C VAL A 160 -13.79 23.41 10.00
N LEU A 161 -13.29 24.28 9.11
CA LEU A 161 -12.14 25.13 9.41
C LEU A 161 -12.47 26.22 10.44
N ASP A 162 -13.70 26.74 10.42
CA ASP A 162 -14.15 27.76 11.37
C ASP A 162 -14.42 27.17 12.77
N LEU A 163 -14.91 25.92 12.87
CA LEU A 163 -14.99 25.19 14.14
C LEU A 163 -13.64 24.97 14.83
N TYR A 164 -12.55 24.83 14.05
CA TYR A 164 -11.20 24.75 14.61
C TYR A 164 -10.63 26.11 15.04
N LYS A 165 -11.17 27.22 14.52
CA LYS A 165 -10.77 28.58 14.93
C LYS A 165 -11.51 29.03 16.18
N GLU A 166 -12.82 28.78 16.28
CA GLU A 166 -13.61 29.12 17.48
C GLU A 166 -13.05 28.43 18.74
N HIS A 167 -12.67 27.15 18.65
CA HIS A 167 -12.04 26.45 19.77
C HIS A 167 -10.61 26.88 20.12
N ALA A 168 -9.96 27.69 19.27
CA ALA A 168 -8.65 28.25 19.56
C ALA A 168 -8.72 29.64 20.22
N GLU A 169 -9.88 30.30 20.17
CA GLU A 169 -10.11 31.65 20.74
C GLU A 169 -10.72 31.60 22.16
N ASP A 170 -11.15 30.42 22.62
CA ASP A 170 -11.72 30.20 23.97
C ASP A 170 -10.66 29.84 25.06
N GLU A 171 -9.36 29.92 24.76
CA GLU A 171 -8.25 29.55 25.68
C GLU A 171 -7.36 30.73 26.15
N ASP A 172 -7.88 31.97 26.18
CA ASP A 172 -7.20 33.14 26.81
C ASP A 172 -7.80 33.55 28.17
#